data_AF-A0A7S2AMU8-F1
#
_entry.id   AF-A0A7S2AMU8-F1
#
_cell.length_a   1.000
_cell.length_b   1.000
_cell.length_c   1.000
_cell.angle_alpha   90.00
_cell.angle_beta   90.00
_cell.angle_gamma   90.00
#
_symmetry.space_group_name_H-M   'P 1'
#
loop_
_entity.id
_entity.type
_entity.pdbx_description
1 polymer ?
#
loop_
_entity_poly.entity_id
_entity_poly.type
_entity_poly.pdbx_seq_one_letter_code
_entity_poly.pdbx_strand_id
1 'polypeptide(L)'
;LGMGFESLAVGHVKTPMFNLLDQGLIEEGVFAFFLGADEPGELTIGGVNRDRYEGELAFTPLKNASYWAVTLGKVVSFNQAGERIEYTKATTAIVDSGTSLMVGPAEDVKMIAESMGAVFNYWEDVWVLDDCMN
;
A
#
# COMPACT_ATOMS: atom_id res chain seq x y z
N LEU A 1 -8.01 7.84 11.42
CA LEU A 1 -8.65 6.72 12.13
C LEU A 1 -7.73 5.51 12.00
N GLY A 2 -7.46 4.76 13.08
CA GLY A 2 -6.60 3.58 13.00
C GLY A 2 -7.35 2.36 12.46
N MET A 3 -6.87 1.78 11.36
CA MET A 3 -7.46 0.59 10.71
C MET A 3 -6.58 -0.66 10.82
N GLY A 4 -5.59 -0.62 11.73
CA GLY A 4 -4.70 -1.76 12.01
C GLY A 4 -5.28 -2.76 13.03
N PHE A 5 -4.49 -3.77 13.36
CA PHE A 5 -4.83 -4.79 14.34
C PHE A 5 -4.62 -4.30 15.79
N GLU A 6 -5.32 -4.91 16.75
CA GLU A 6 -5.18 -4.59 18.19
C GLU A 6 -3.75 -4.78 18.71
N SER A 7 -2.98 -5.69 18.11
CA SER A 7 -1.57 -5.90 18.44
C SER A 7 -0.69 -4.66 18.18
N LEU A 8 -1.10 -3.77 17.27
CA LEU A 8 -0.42 -2.50 16.99
C LEU A 8 -0.96 -1.33 17.83
N ALA A 9 -2.11 -1.50 18.48
CA ALA A 9 -2.71 -0.44 19.26
C ALA A 9 -1.90 -0.19 20.52
N VAL A 10 -1.64 1.08 20.84
CA VAL A 10 -1.02 1.45 22.12
C VAL A 10 -1.91 0.96 23.25
N GLY A 11 -1.34 0.15 24.15
CA GLY A 11 -2.07 -0.46 25.26
C GLY A 11 -3.00 -1.61 24.86
N HIS A 12 -2.89 -2.15 23.64
CA HIS A 12 -3.69 -3.28 23.14
C HIS A 12 -5.20 -3.04 23.24
N VAL A 13 -5.61 -1.79 22.99
CA VAL A 13 -7.02 -1.42 23.02
C VAL A 13 -7.75 -1.93 21.78
N LYS A 14 -9.04 -2.21 21.95
CA LYS A 14 -9.92 -2.66 20.87
C LYS A 14 -9.99 -1.63 19.75
N THR A 15 -9.81 -2.07 18.51
CA THR A 15 -9.79 -1.16 17.35
C THR A 15 -11.21 -0.76 16.94
N PRO A 16 -11.38 0.32 16.15
CA PRO A 16 -12.71 0.75 15.69
C PRO A 16 -13.50 -0.36 14.97
N MET A 17 -12.84 -1.14 14.11
CA MET A 17 -13.51 -2.23 13.37
C MET A 17 -14.05 -3.32 14.30
N PHE A 18 -13.24 -3.79 15.27
CA PHE A 18 -13.69 -4.79 16.23
C PHE A 18 -14.78 -4.25 17.15
N ASN A 19 -14.71 -2.96 17.55
CA ASN A 19 -15.79 -2.33 18.32
C ASN A 19 -17.12 -2.28 17.55
N LEU A 20 -17.10 -2.00 16.24
CA LEU A 20 -18.30 -1.95 15.42
C LEU A 20 -18.92 -3.35 15.23
N LEU A 21 -18.09 -4.36 15.03
CA LEU A 21 -18.51 -5.76 14.96
C LEU A 21 -19.17 -6.21 16.27
N ASP A 22 -18.51 -5.96 17.40
CA ASP A 22 -19.01 -6.38 18.72
C ASP A 22 -20.34 -5.73 19.09
N GLN A 23 -20.56 -4.50 18.61
CA GLN A 23 -21.82 -3.78 18.79
C GLN A 23 -22.90 -4.18 17.77
N GLY A 24 -22.58 -5.04 16.79
CA GLY A 24 -23.50 -5.45 15.73
C GLY A 24 -23.88 -4.29 14.79
N LEU A 25 -23.03 -3.26 14.68
CA LEU A 25 -23.28 -2.08 13.84
C LEU A 25 -22.87 -2.30 12.38
N ILE A 26 -22.07 -3.34 12.12
CA ILE A 26 -21.70 -3.80 10.79
C ILE A 26 -21.82 -5.33 10.72
N GLU A 27 -22.23 -5.82 9.55
CA GLU A 27 -22.42 -7.26 9.32
C GLU A 27 -21.11 -7.97 8.97
N GLU A 28 -20.21 -7.28 8.27
CA GLU A 28 -18.92 -7.84 7.82
C GLU A 28 -17.73 -7.07 8.40
N GLY A 29 -16.68 -7.82 8.80
CA GLY A 29 -15.43 -7.27 9.32
C GLY A 29 -14.49 -6.72 8.26
N VAL A 30 -15.04 -6.01 7.26
CA VAL A 30 -14.34 -5.53 6.07
C VAL A 30 -14.43 -4.00 6.00
N PHE A 31 -13.38 -3.37 5.49
CA PHE A 31 -13.40 -1.98 5.06
C PHE A 31 -12.63 -1.85 3.76
N ALA A 32 -12.88 -0.78 3.02
CA ALA A 32 -12.21 -0.49 1.76
C ALA A 32 -11.79 0.98 1.68
N PHE A 33 -10.67 1.21 1.01
CA PHE A 33 -10.24 2.53 0.60
C PHE A 33 -10.37 2.66 -0.91
N PHE A 34 -10.99 3.75 -1.33
CA PHE A 34 -10.86 4.29 -2.67
C PHE A 34 -10.01 5.55 -2.60
N LEU A 35 -8.92 5.60 -3.36
CA LEU A 35 -8.02 6.74 -3.45
C LEU A 35 -8.23 7.40 -4.81
N GLY A 36 -9.08 8.43 -4.85
CA GLY A 36 -9.35 9.18 -6.07
C GLY A 36 -8.15 10.03 -6.50
N ALA A 37 -7.94 10.15 -7.81
CA ALA A 37 -6.90 11.02 -8.37
C ALA A 37 -7.36 12.49 -8.39
N ASP A 38 -8.52 12.74 -9.03
CA ASP A 38 -9.13 14.07 -9.17
C ASP A 38 -10.43 14.22 -8.36
N GLU A 39 -10.75 13.24 -7.53
CA GLU A 39 -11.93 13.23 -6.67
C GLU A 39 -11.57 12.84 -5.23
N PRO A 40 -12.42 13.19 -4.24
CA PRO A 40 -12.17 12.82 -2.86
C PRO A 40 -12.06 11.31 -2.66
N GLY A 41 -11.11 10.89 -1.82
CA GLY A 41 -11.03 9.50 -1.37
C GLY A 41 -12.22 9.10 -0.49
N GLU A 42 -12.48 7.79 -0.42
CA GLU A 42 -13.59 7.21 0.32
C GLU A 42 -13.09 6.07 1.23
N LEU A 43 -13.60 6.04 2.46
CA LEU A 43 -13.48 4.89 3.36
C LEU A 43 -14.86 4.27 3.52
N THR A 44 -15.03 3.05 3.01
CA THR A 44 -16.22 2.23 3.22
C THR A 44 -15.99 1.31 4.41
N ILE A 45 -16.94 1.25 5.36
CA ILE A 45 -16.86 0.39 6.55
C ILE A 45 -18.01 -0.60 6.54
N GLY A 46 -17.73 -1.86 6.84
CA GLY A 46 -18.73 -2.93 6.86
C GLY A 46 -19.01 -3.56 5.48
N GLY A 47 -18.19 -3.28 4.47
CA GLY A 47 -18.36 -3.77 3.11
C GLY A 47 -17.46 -3.05 2.10
N VAL A 48 -17.81 -3.17 0.82
CA VAL A 48 -17.12 -2.53 -0.31
C VAL A 48 -18.10 -1.77 -1.19
N ASN A 49 -17.69 -0.63 -1.73
CA ASN A 49 -18.53 0.14 -2.66
C ASN A 49 -18.27 -0.32 -4.11
N ARG A 50 -19.28 -0.93 -4.75
CA ARG A 50 -19.16 -1.50 -6.11
C ARG A 50 -18.93 -0.45 -7.19
N ASP A 51 -19.34 0.79 -6.96
CA ASP A 51 -19.17 1.88 -7.92
C ASP A 51 -17.71 2.37 -7.99
N ARG A 52 -16.84 1.92 -7.07
CA ARG A 52 -15.44 2.33 -6.96
C ARG A 52 -14.43 1.38 -7.59
N TYR A 53 -14.87 0.27 -8.17
CA TYR A 53 -13.98 -0.68 -8.84
C TYR A 53 -14.68 -1.47 -9.94
N GLU A 54 -13.93 -1.81 -10.98
CA GLU A 54 -14.37 -2.69 -12.06
C GLU A 54 -13.89 -4.14 -11.83
N GLY A 55 -14.51 -5.11 -12.51
CA GLY A 55 -14.09 -6.52 -12.42
C GLY A 55 -14.31 -7.14 -11.04
N GLU A 56 -13.57 -8.19 -10.70
CA GLU A 56 -13.69 -8.90 -9.42
C GLU A 56 -12.54 -8.55 -8.47
N LEU A 57 -12.82 -8.55 -7.17
CA LEU A 57 -11.77 -8.36 -6.16
C LEU A 57 -10.91 -9.61 -6.06
N ALA A 58 -9.60 -9.44 -6.17
CA ALA A 58 -8.63 -10.48 -5.88
C ALA A 58 -8.24 -10.43 -4.40
N PHE A 59 -8.32 -11.57 -3.72
CA PHE A 59 -7.94 -11.69 -2.31
C PHE A 59 -6.60 -12.42 -2.18
N THR A 60 -5.77 -11.94 -1.27
CA THR A 60 -4.52 -12.62 -0.88
C THR A 60 -4.53 -12.81 0.64
N PRO A 61 -4.06 -13.96 1.15
CA PRO A 61 -3.94 -14.15 2.59
C PRO A 61 -2.92 -13.19 3.19
N LEU A 62 -3.17 -12.77 4.42
CA LEU A 62 -2.19 -12.06 5.23
C LEU A 62 -1.02 -12.99 5.55
N LYS A 63 0.20 -12.44 5.51
CA LYS A 63 1.40 -13.13 5.95
C LYS A 63 1.42 -13.31 7.47
N ASN A 64 0.95 -12.30 8.20
CA ASN A 64 0.62 -12.37 9.63
C ASN A 64 -0.37 -11.24 9.97
N ALA A 65 -1.15 -11.41 11.04
CA ALA A 65 -2.14 -10.42 11.50
C ALA A 65 -1.54 -9.34 12.40
N SER A 66 -0.33 -8.84 12.08
CA SER A 66 0.26 -7.69 12.78
C SER A 66 0.17 -6.42 11.95
N TYR A 67 0.25 -6.52 10.62
CA TYR A 67 0.01 -5.44 9.67
C TYR A 67 -0.88 -5.95 8.53
N TRP A 68 -1.39 -5.06 7.66
CA TRP A 68 -1.96 -5.44 6.36
C TRP A 68 -0.85 -5.90 5.41
N ALA A 69 -0.13 -6.95 5.82
CA ALA A 69 1.08 -7.45 5.18
C ALA A 69 0.78 -8.72 4.38
N VAL A 70 1.22 -8.73 3.13
CA VAL A 70 1.00 -9.83 2.18
C VAL A 70 2.33 -10.34 1.64
N THR A 71 2.34 -11.57 1.14
CA THR A 71 3.52 -12.11 0.44
C THR A 71 3.68 -11.39 -0.89
N LEU A 72 4.86 -10.81 -1.13
CA LEU A 72 5.18 -10.15 -2.38
C LEU A 72 5.96 -11.13 -3.27
N GLY A 73 5.47 -11.35 -4.49
CA GLY A 73 6.11 -12.27 -5.44
C GLY A 73 7.40 -11.70 -6.02
N LYS A 74 7.29 -10.68 -6.87
CA LYS A 74 8.41 -9.98 -7.49
C LYS A 74 8.05 -8.52 -7.71
N VAL A 75 9.03 -7.64 -7.58
CA VAL A 75 8.93 -6.27 -8.10
C VAL A 75 9.60 -6.25 -9.46
N VAL A 76 8.99 -5.55 -10.42
CA VAL A 76 9.52 -5.44 -11.78
C VAL A 76 9.46 -3.99 -12.27
N SER A 77 10.44 -3.60 -13.04
CA SER A 77 10.45 -2.35 -13.80
C SER A 77 10.81 -2.63 -15.26
N PHE A 78 10.69 -1.61 -16.10
CA PHE A 78 11.16 -1.64 -17.48
C PHE A 78 12.11 -0.46 -17.68
N ASN A 79 13.31 -0.73 -18.20
CA ASN A 79 14.26 0.34 -18.53
C ASN A 79 13.81 1.11 -19.78
N GLN A 80 14.57 2.14 -20.16
CA GLN A 80 14.29 2.95 -21.34
C GLN A 80 14.27 2.16 -22.67
N ALA A 81 14.93 1.00 -22.73
CA ALA A 81 14.90 0.10 -23.88
C ALA A 81 13.70 -0.88 -23.84
N GLY A 82 12.85 -0.82 -22.82
CA GLY A 82 11.71 -1.72 -22.62
C GLY A 82 12.09 -3.09 -22.04
N GLU A 83 13.32 -3.26 -21.55
CA GLU A 83 13.78 -4.52 -20.99
C GLU A 83 13.29 -4.68 -19.55
N ARG A 84 12.78 -5.87 -19.23
CA ARG A 84 12.26 -6.21 -17.90
C ARG A 84 13.39 -6.43 -16.91
N ILE A 85 13.36 -5.69 -15.80
CA ILE A 85 14.27 -5.86 -14.66
C ILE A 85 13.47 -6.42 -13.49
N GLU A 86 13.99 -7.45 -12.83
CA GLU A 86 13.38 -8.04 -11.62
C GLU A 86 14.17 -7.66 -10.36
N TYR A 87 13.45 -7.36 -9.28
CA TYR A 87 14.01 -7.05 -7.96
C TYR A 87 13.43 -8.02 -6.93
N THR A 88 14.30 -8.60 -6.11
CA THR A 88 13.96 -9.80 -5.31
C THR A 88 14.21 -9.64 -3.82
N LYS A 89 14.68 -8.49 -3.31
CA LYS A 89 14.91 -8.36 -1.86
C LYS A 89 13.60 -8.17 -1.11
N ALA A 90 12.65 -7.45 -1.69
CA ALA A 90 11.32 -7.32 -1.14
C ALA A 90 10.52 -8.62 -1.32
N THR A 91 10.18 -9.28 -0.21
CA THR A 91 9.36 -10.52 -0.17
C THR A 91 8.03 -10.33 0.56
N THR A 92 7.80 -9.13 1.09
CA THR A 92 6.58 -8.75 1.84
C THR A 92 6.19 -7.34 1.40
N ALA A 93 4.90 -7.12 1.19
CA ALA A 93 4.35 -5.79 0.97
C ALA A 93 3.36 -5.46 2.09
N ILE A 94 3.35 -4.22 2.54
CA ILE A 94 2.35 -3.68 3.47
C ILE A 94 1.44 -2.75 2.67
N VAL A 95 0.13 -3.00 2.74
CA VAL A 95 -0.87 -2.11 2.14
C VAL A 95 -1.20 -1.04 3.18
N ASP A 96 -0.73 0.18 2.96
CA ASP A 96 -0.79 1.25 3.95
C ASP A 96 -1.20 2.59 3.31
N SER A 97 -2.47 2.97 3.51
CA SER A 97 -2.99 4.28 3.08
C SER A 97 -2.43 5.45 3.90
N GLY A 98 -1.71 5.18 5.00
CA GLY A 98 -1.06 6.18 5.85
C GLY A 98 0.32 6.61 5.36
N THR A 99 0.90 5.91 4.38
CA THR A 99 2.20 6.24 3.79
C THR A 99 2.02 6.89 2.41
N SER A 100 2.62 8.07 2.22
CA SER A 100 2.48 8.85 0.97
C SER A 100 3.30 8.30 -0.22
N LEU A 101 4.32 7.49 0.05
CA LEU A 101 5.31 7.04 -0.93
C LEU A 101 5.35 5.51 -1.02
N MET A 102 5.84 5.00 -2.14
CA MET A 102 6.28 3.60 -2.21
C MET A 102 7.65 3.47 -1.56
N VAL A 103 7.75 2.65 -0.53
CA VAL A 103 8.98 2.42 0.24
C VAL A 103 9.43 0.97 0.08
N GLY A 104 10.74 0.75 -0.01
CA GLY A 104 11.31 -0.59 -0.16
C GLY A 104 12.76 -0.67 0.31
N PRO A 105 13.39 -1.85 0.18
CA PRO A 105 14.80 -2.03 0.47
C PRO A 105 15.65 -1.03 -0.32
N ALA A 106 16.57 -0.35 0.35
CA ALA A 106 17.35 0.75 -0.24
C ALA A 106 18.04 0.40 -1.56
N GLU A 107 18.55 -0.83 -1.69
CA GLU A 107 19.22 -1.28 -2.91
C GLU A 107 18.23 -1.51 -4.06
N ASP A 108 17.08 -2.14 -3.80
CA ASP A 108 16.04 -2.33 -4.83
C ASP A 108 15.51 -0.96 -5.29
N VAL A 109 15.21 -0.05 -4.35
CA VAL A 109 14.74 1.31 -4.67
C VAL A 109 15.77 2.08 -5.49
N LYS A 110 17.04 2.03 -5.10
CA LYS A 110 18.13 2.67 -5.85
C LYS A 110 18.22 2.12 -7.28
N MET A 111 18.21 0.80 -7.44
CA MET A 111 18.30 0.19 -8.77
C MET A 111 17.08 0.50 -9.64
N ILE A 112 15.88 0.55 -9.07
CA ILE A 112 14.66 1.00 -9.77
C ILE A 112 14.84 2.44 -10.24
N ALA A 113 15.20 3.34 -9.32
CA ALA A 113 15.34 4.75 -9.59
C ALA A 113 16.39 5.04 -10.68
N GLU A 114 17.58 4.45 -10.57
CA GLU A 114 18.65 4.58 -11.57
C GLU A 114 18.21 4.03 -12.95
N SER A 115 17.46 2.93 -12.98
CA SER A 115 16.96 2.35 -14.25
C SER A 115 15.96 3.24 -14.99
N MET A 116 15.30 4.15 -14.26
CA MET A 116 14.32 5.10 -14.79
C MET A 116 14.93 6.49 -15.04
N GLY A 117 16.20 6.71 -14.70
CA GLY A 117 16.86 8.02 -14.79
C GLY A 117 16.47 8.99 -13.68
N ALA A 118 15.93 8.50 -12.56
CA ALA A 118 15.62 9.33 -11.41
C ALA A 118 16.89 9.80 -10.68
N VAL A 119 16.79 10.93 -10.01
CA VAL A 119 17.86 11.52 -9.20
C VAL A 119 17.47 11.52 -7.73
N PHE A 120 18.46 11.39 -6.85
CA PHE A 120 18.21 11.39 -5.41
C PHE A 120 18.14 12.81 -4.85
N ASN A 121 17.03 13.14 -4.19
CA ASN A 121 16.85 14.38 -3.44
C ASN A 121 17.28 14.17 -1.98
N TYR A 122 18.48 14.65 -1.64
CA TYR A 122 19.06 14.52 -0.30
C TYR A 122 18.29 15.29 0.79
N TRP A 123 17.46 16.27 0.44
CA TRP A 123 16.70 17.05 1.41
C TRP A 123 15.44 16.32 1.87
N GLU A 124 14.87 15.53 0.98
CA GLU A 124 13.60 14.82 1.18
C GLU A 124 13.81 13.32 1.41
N ASP A 125 15.02 12.80 1.19
CA ASP A 125 15.38 11.38 1.30
C ASP A 125 14.57 10.51 0.32
N VAL A 126 14.34 11.02 -0.90
CA VAL A 126 13.53 10.37 -1.95
C VAL A 126 14.22 10.40 -3.31
N TRP A 127 13.81 9.49 -4.20
CA TRP A 127 14.17 9.53 -5.62
C TRP A 127 13.07 10.23 -6.41
N VAL A 128 13.45 11.14 -7.30
CA VAL A 128 12.52 11.93 -8.14
C VAL A 128 12.85 11.78 -9.62
N LEU A 129 11.82 11.69 -10.45
CA LEU A 129 11.93 11.85 -11.90
C LEU A 129 11.67 13.32 -12.20
N ASP A 130 12.67 14.02 -12.73
CA ASP A 130 12.52 15.42 -13.11
C ASP A 130 12.24 15.52 -14.62
N ASP A 131 10.96 15.64 -14.97
CA ASP A 131 10.52 15.84 -16.36
C ASP A 131 10.82 17.27 -16.88
N CYS A 132 11.35 18.18 -16.06
CA CYS A 132 11.68 19.56 -16.47
C CYS A 132 13.12 19.72 -17.01
N MET A 133 13.91 18.65 -17.05
CA MET A 133 15.33 18.68 -17.45
C MET A 133 15.60 18.17 -18.88
N ASN A 134 14.56 17.92 -19.68
CA ASN A 134 14.66 17.63 -21.12
C ASN A 134 13.83 18.61 -21.96
#